data_AF-A0A7X2FQX2-F1
#
_entry.id   AF-A0A7X2FQX2-F1
#
_cell.length_a   1.000
_cell.length_b   1.000
_cell.length_c   1.000
_cell.angle_alpha   90.00
_cell.angle_beta   90.00
_cell.angle_gamma   90.00
#
_symmetry.space_group_name_H-M   'P 1'
#
loop_
_entity.id
_entity.type
_entity.pdbx_description
1 polymer ?
#
loop_
_entity_poly.entity_id
_entity_poly.type
_entity_poly.pdbx_seq_one_letter_code
_entity_poly.pdbx_strand_id
1 'polypeptide(L)'
;MLGRLSKIEGDETDIGIGLRALANVARATGPEAVETEFNNLFIGIGKGELVPFGSYYLTGFLNEKPLAKLRDAMEHHGISRADELHEPEDNIASVCEMMAGLITGAFGQPVSLAEQRAFFNAHVGNWAGQFFADLEAASGAVFYMPVGTVGRAFMAIEEEAFQMTA
;
A
#
# COMPACT_ATOMS: atom_id res chain seq x y z
N MET A 1 -18.36 2.01 3.07
CA MET A 1 -17.17 1.19 2.78
C MET A 1 -17.20 -0.15 3.51
N LEU A 2 -17.31 -0.19 4.85
CA LEU A 2 -17.35 -1.44 5.64
C LEU A 2 -18.41 -2.45 5.18
N GLY A 3 -19.62 -1.99 4.83
CA GLY A 3 -20.67 -2.86 4.30
C GLY A 3 -20.37 -3.50 2.93
N ARG A 4 -19.37 -3.00 2.18
CA ARG A 4 -18.86 -3.65 0.96
C ARG A 4 -17.79 -4.68 1.32
N LEU A 5 -16.85 -4.31 2.21
CA LEU A 5 -15.79 -5.21 2.69
C LEU A 5 -16.36 -6.43 3.41
N SER A 6 -17.43 -6.26 4.17
CA SER A 6 -18.11 -7.36 4.86
C SER A 6 -18.72 -8.40 3.91
N LYS A 7 -18.85 -8.11 2.61
CA LYS A 7 -19.39 -9.06 1.63
C LYS A 7 -18.31 -9.75 0.82
N ILE A 8 -17.04 -9.44 1.06
CA ILE A 8 -15.92 -10.11 0.39
C ILE A 8 -15.90 -11.56 0.83
N GLU A 9 -15.79 -12.44 -0.16
CA GLU A 9 -15.48 -13.85 0.02
C GLU A 9 -14.00 -14.05 -0.30
N GLY A 10 -13.41 -15.08 0.29
CA GLY A 10 -12.02 -15.45 0.03
C GLY A 10 -11.92 -16.96 -0.15
N ASP A 11 -10.89 -17.41 -0.85
CA ASP A 11 -10.58 -18.81 -1.07
C ASP A 11 -9.51 -19.30 -0.08
N GLU A 12 -8.87 -20.43 -0.38
CA GLU A 12 -7.86 -21.07 0.47
C GLU A 12 -6.43 -20.57 0.22
N THR A 13 -6.26 -19.56 -0.65
CA THR A 13 -4.96 -18.89 -0.83
C THR A 13 -4.67 -17.93 0.32
N ASP A 14 -3.41 -17.53 0.51
CA ASP A 14 -3.04 -16.55 1.54
C ASP A 14 -3.82 -15.23 1.38
N ILE A 15 -4.04 -14.78 0.14
CA ILE A 15 -4.89 -13.62 -0.16
C ILE A 15 -6.34 -13.90 0.25
N GLY A 16 -6.88 -15.06 -0.14
CA GLY A 16 -8.26 -15.46 0.19
C GLY A 16 -8.51 -15.51 1.69
N ILE A 17 -7.58 -16.09 2.46
CA ILE A 17 -7.63 -16.15 3.92
C ILE A 17 -7.61 -14.74 4.51
N GLY A 18 -6.69 -13.87 4.07
CA GLY A 18 -6.61 -12.47 4.51
C GLY A 18 -7.88 -11.66 4.20
N LEU A 19 -8.45 -11.82 3.01
CA LEU A 19 -9.71 -11.18 2.60
C LEU A 19 -10.89 -11.66 3.45
N ARG A 20 -10.95 -12.95 3.77
CA ARG A 20 -11.99 -13.53 4.64
C ARG A 20 -11.88 -12.98 6.06
N ALA A 21 -10.65 -12.85 6.58
CA ALA A 21 -10.39 -12.22 7.87
C ALA A 21 -10.81 -10.74 7.87
N LEU A 22 -10.45 -9.97 6.84
CA LEU A 22 -10.88 -8.58 6.68
C LEU A 22 -12.41 -8.45 6.66
N ALA A 23 -13.10 -9.32 5.90
CA ALA A 23 -14.56 -9.33 5.85
C ALA A 23 -15.19 -9.61 7.22
N ASN A 24 -14.62 -10.53 7.99
CA ASN A 24 -15.08 -10.85 9.34
C ASN A 24 -14.91 -9.68 10.30
N VAL A 25 -13.74 -9.02 10.30
CA VAL A 25 -13.52 -7.84 11.14
C VAL A 25 -14.43 -6.68 10.70
N ALA A 26 -14.62 -6.50 9.39
CA ALA A 26 -15.54 -5.49 8.84
C ALA A 26 -17.01 -5.70 9.25
N ARG A 27 -17.45 -6.94 9.55
CA ARG A 27 -18.79 -7.23 10.12
C ARG A 27 -18.90 -6.86 11.59
N ALA A 28 -17.79 -6.97 12.34
CA ALA A 28 -17.76 -6.82 13.79
C ALA A 28 -17.31 -5.42 14.25
N THR A 29 -16.79 -4.59 13.35
CA THR A 29 -16.29 -3.24 13.65
C THR A 29 -17.22 -2.13 13.15
N GLY A 30 -17.08 -0.94 13.71
CA GLY A 30 -17.76 0.29 13.30
C GLY A 30 -16.80 1.32 12.70
N PRO A 31 -17.28 2.30 11.92
CA PRO A 31 -16.43 3.33 11.30
C PRO A 31 -15.55 4.07 12.30
N GLU A 32 -16.10 4.46 13.46
CA GLU A 32 -15.36 5.18 14.51
C GLU A 32 -14.21 4.35 15.10
N ALA A 33 -14.40 3.03 15.23
CA ALA A 33 -13.35 2.14 15.73
C ALA A 33 -12.22 1.99 14.71
N VAL A 34 -12.55 1.89 13.42
CA VAL A 34 -11.55 1.84 12.34
C VAL A 34 -10.78 3.15 12.22
N GLU A 35 -11.45 4.29 12.40
CA GLU A 35 -10.79 5.61 12.42
C GLU A 35 -9.87 5.75 13.63
N THR A 36 -10.30 5.31 14.81
CA THR A 36 -9.46 5.31 16.01
C THR A 36 -8.24 4.42 15.82
N GLU A 37 -8.41 3.23 15.26
CA GLU A 37 -7.32 2.32 14.94
C GLU A 37 -6.34 2.96 13.93
N PHE A 38 -6.85 3.57 12.86
CA PHE A 38 -6.03 4.27 11.87
C PHE A 38 -5.19 5.39 12.52
N ASN A 39 -5.79 6.19 13.39
CA ASN A 39 -5.11 7.27 14.09
C ASN A 39 -3.99 6.74 14.99
N ASN A 40 -4.21 5.62 15.67
CA ASN A 40 -3.19 4.97 16.52
C ASN A 40 -2.04 4.38 15.69
N LEU A 41 -2.37 3.73 14.57
CA LEU A 41 -1.37 3.07 13.72
C LEU A 41 -0.50 4.06 12.95
N PHE A 42 -1.10 5.09 12.35
CA PHE A 42 -0.43 5.89 11.31
C PHE A 42 -0.21 7.36 11.68
N ILE A 43 -1.01 7.92 12.58
CA ILE A 43 -0.91 9.34 12.94
C ILE A 43 -0.10 9.49 14.23
N GLY A 44 -0.64 9.05 15.38
CA GLY A 44 0.00 9.09 16.70
C GLY A 44 0.46 10.48 17.18
N ILE A 45 0.62 10.66 18.49
CA ILE A 45 1.29 11.87 19.02
C ILE A 45 2.80 11.62 18.93
N GLY A 46 3.44 12.18 17.91
CA GLY A 46 4.88 12.10 17.65
C GLY A 46 5.24 11.17 16.49
N LYS A 47 4.83 9.90 16.57
CA LYS A 47 4.94 8.92 15.48
C LYS A 47 3.87 7.84 15.70
N GLY A 48 3.08 7.50 14.68
CA GLY A 48 2.24 6.30 14.69
C GLY A 48 3.08 5.05 14.94
N GLU A 49 2.44 3.93 15.30
CA GLU A 49 3.13 2.63 15.39
C GLU A 49 3.92 2.33 14.11
N LEU A 50 3.38 2.74 12.96
CA LEU A 50 3.99 2.63 11.64
C LEU A 50 4.11 3.99 10.96
N VAL A 51 5.11 4.13 10.09
CA VAL A 51 5.30 5.31 9.23
C VAL A 51 5.27 4.85 7.78
N PRO A 52 4.11 4.93 7.10
CA PRO A 52 3.83 4.20 5.86
C PRO A 52 4.46 4.86 4.62
N PHE A 53 5.70 5.31 4.71
CA PHE A 53 6.39 6.07 3.67
C PHE A 53 7.64 5.34 3.17
N GLY A 54 7.80 5.26 1.85
CA GLY A 54 8.94 4.59 1.21
C GLY A 54 10.29 5.19 1.62
N SER A 55 10.41 6.51 1.72
CA SER A 55 11.65 7.16 2.18
C SER A 55 12.00 6.74 3.59
N TYR A 56 11.00 6.62 4.48
CA TYR A 56 11.22 6.19 5.86
C TYR A 56 11.68 4.73 5.93
N TYR A 57 11.01 3.83 5.22
CA TYR A 57 11.39 2.41 5.18
C TYR A 57 12.78 2.18 4.57
N LEU A 58 13.16 2.98 3.57
CA LEU A 58 14.44 2.82 2.87
C LEU A 58 15.62 3.54 3.53
N THR A 59 15.37 4.61 4.30
CA THR A 59 16.45 5.48 4.83
C THR A 59 16.36 5.78 6.33
N GLY A 60 15.21 5.52 6.96
CA GLY A 60 14.90 5.94 8.32
C GLY A 60 14.40 7.39 8.44
N PHE A 61 14.34 8.15 7.34
CA PHE A 61 13.93 9.56 7.34
C PHE A 61 12.87 9.87 6.27
N LEU A 62 12.00 10.82 6.58
CA LEU A 62 10.98 11.32 5.64
C LEU A 62 11.59 12.30 4.65
N ASN A 63 11.03 12.38 3.44
CA ASN A 63 11.40 13.34 2.40
C ASN A 63 12.85 13.20 1.88
N GLU A 64 13.39 11.99 1.90
CA GLU A 64 14.74 11.69 1.44
C GLU A 64 14.82 11.37 -0.07
N LYS A 65 16.02 11.03 -0.54
CA LYS A 65 16.33 10.67 -1.92
C LYS A 65 15.33 9.70 -2.60
N PRO A 66 14.74 8.68 -1.94
CA PRO A 66 13.72 7.84 -2.58
C PRO A 66 12.49 8.61 -3.07
N LEU A 67 12.02 9.61 -2.29
CA LEU A 67 10.89 10.45 -2.68
C LEU A 67 11.22 11.33 -3.89
N ALA A 68 12.44 11.87 -3.95
CA ALA A 68 12.88 12.64 -5.12
C ALA A 68 12.84 11.79 -6.41
N LYS A 69 13.33 10.54 -6.34
CA LYS A 69 13.24 9.61 -7.48
C LYS A 69 11.79 9.28 -7.86
N LEU A 70 10.90 9.16 -6.88
CA LEU A 70 9.48 8.94 -7.15
C LEU A 70 8.89 10.13 -7.90
N ARG A 71 9.24 11.37 -7.51
CA ARG A 71 8.79 12.58 -8.22
C ARG A 71 9.30 12.64 -9.66
N ASP A 72 10.54 12.22 -9.92
CA ASP A 72 11.07 12.11 -11.29
C ASP A 72 10.24 11.10 -12.12
N ALA A 73 9.87 9.96 -11.52
CA ALA A 73 9.01 8.96 -12.17
C ALA A 73 7.58 9.46 -12.39
N MET A 74 7.02 10.21 -11.44
CA MET A 74 5.72 10.85 -11.58
C MET A 74 5.71 11.83 -12.75
N GLU A 75 6.72 12.70 -12.85
CA GLU A 75 6.86 13.64 -13.96
C GLU A 75 6.95 12.91 -15.31
N HIS A 76 7.76 11.84 -15.37
CA HIS A 76 7.89 11.01 -16.57
C HIS A 76 6.56 10.40 -17.04
N HIS A 77 5.69 10.01 -16.10
CA HIS A 77 4.40 9.40 -16.38
C HIS A 77 3.22 10.39 -16.41
N GLY A 78 3.48 11.70 -16.28
CA GLY A 78 2.42 12.72 -16.25
C GLY A 78 1.53 12.66 -15.01
N ILE A 79 2.03 12.06 -13.93
CA ILE A 79 1.32 11.95 -12.66
C ILE A 79 1.57 13.23 -11.85
N SER A 80 0.50 13.85 -11.38
CA SER A 80 0.56 15.03 -10.52
C SER A 80 -0.16 14.75 -9.21
N ARG A 81 0.31 15.41 -8.15
CA ARG A 81 -0.32 15.37 -6.85
C ARG A 81 -1.64 16.15 -6.86
N ALA A 82 -2.65 15.66 -6.16
CA ALA A 82 -3.87 16.42 -5.89
C ALA A 82 -3.57 17.62 -4.98
N ASP A 83 -4.19 18.78 -5.28
CA ASP A 83 -3.93 20.03 -4.57
C ASP A 83 -4.32 19.98 -3.09
N GLU A 84 -5.29 19.14 -2.73
CA GLU A 84 -5.81 19.01 -1.37
C GLU A 84 -4.99 18.05 -0.48
N LEU A 85 -4.06 17.28 -1.06
CA LEU A 85 -3.28 16.30 -0.32
C LEU A 85 -2.00 16.94 0.23
N HIS A 86 -1.77 16.84 1.54
CA HIS A 86 -0.57 17.39 2.19
C HIS A 86 0.48 16.34 2.59
N GLU A 87 0.17 15.05 2.45
CA GLU A 87 1.10 13.95 2.69
C GLU A 87 2.08 13.75 1.52
N PRO A 88 3.35 13.36 1.79
CA PRO A 88 4.30 12.95 0.77
C PRO A 88 3.76 11.85 -0.15
N GLU A 89 4.22 11.89 -1.39
CA GLU A 89 3.74 11.05 -2.48
C GLU A 89 4.17 9.58 -2.36
N ASP A 90 5.15 9.29 -1.50
CA ASP A 90 5.67 7.95 -1.23
C ASP A 90 4.96 7.22 -0.07
N ASN A 91 3.77 7.69 0.34
CA ASN A 91 2.84 6.91 1.16
C ASN A 91 2.47 5.59 0.42
N ILE A 92 2.37 4.48 1.14
CA ILE A 92 1.94 3.17 0.60
C ILE A 92 0.65 3.26 -0.23
N ALA A 93 -0.34 4.01 0.23
CA ALA A 93 -1.61 4.18 -0.47
C ALA A 93 -1.40 4.89 -1.81
N SER A 94 -0.59 5.95 -1.80
CA SER A 94 -0.26 6.74 -2.98
C SER A 94 0.49 5.91 -4.03
N VAL A 95 1.51 5.15 -3.63
CA VAL A 95 2.28 4.33 -4.60
C VAL A 95 1.45 3.15 -5.15
N CYS A 96 0.54 2.58 -4.35
CA CYS A 96 -0.41 1.59 -4.84
C CYS A 96 -1.40 2.19 -5.84
N GLU A 97 -1.92 3.39 -5.59
CA GLU A 97 -2.80 4.11 -6.51
C GLU A 97 -2.07 4.49 -7.82
N MET A 98 -0.82 4.95 -7.72
CA MET A 98 0.01 5.21 -8.90
C MET A 98 0.21 3.95 -9.74
N MET A 99 0.56 2.83 -9.11
CA MET A 99 0.72 1.55 -9.82
C MET A 99 -0.59 1.13 -10.49
N ALA A 100 -1.73 1.23 -9.80
CA ALA A 100 -3.04 0.92 -10.37
C ALA A 100 -3.37 1.82 -11.57
N GLY A 101 -3.08 3.12 -11.49
CA GLY A 101 -3.32 4.07 -12.58
C GLY A 101 -2.40 3.83 -13.79
N LEU A 102 -1.14 3.44 -13.56
CA LEU A 102 -0.19 3.05 -14.60
C LEU A 102 -0.66 1.78 -15.35
N ILE A 103 -1.18 0.79 -14.62
CA ILE A 103 -1.71 -0.46 -15.20
C ILE A 103 -3.00 -0.20 -15.99
N THR A 104 -3.90 0.62 -15.46
CA THR A 104 -5.25 0.82 -16.02
C THR A 104 -5.32 1.93 -17.07
N GLY A 105 -4.30 2.80 -17.15
CA GLY A 105 -4.30 3.99 -17.98
C GLY A 105 -5.06 5.17 -17.36
N ALA A 106 -5.21 5.22 -16.03
CA ALA A 106 -5.89 6.36 -15.38
C ALA A 106 -5.15 7.70 -15.59
N PHE A 107 -3.84 7.65 -15.86
CA PHE A 107 -3.00 8.83 -16.14
C PHE A 107 -2.73 9.03 -17.65
N GLY A 108 -3.40 8.31 -18.54
CA GLY A 108 -3.17 8.38 -19.98
C GLY A 108 -3.37 7.04 -20.67
N GLN A 109 -2.34 6.54 -21.36
CA GLN A 109 -2.36 5.17 -21.89
C GLN A 109 -1.78 4.21 -20.84
N PRO A 110 -2.26 2.96 -20.75
CA PRO A 110 -1.60 1.93 -19.96
C PRO A 110 -0.12 1.83 -20.35
N VAL A 111 0.77 1.89 -19.36
CA VAL A 111 2.21 1.76 -19.62
C VAL A 111 2.57 0.31 -19.92
N SER A 112 3.68 0.10 -20.62
CA SER A 112 4.13 -1.25 -20.98
C SER A 112 4.47 -2.08 -19.74
N LEU A 113 4.40 -3.41 -19.83
CA LEU A 113 4.78 -4.30 -18.72
C LEU A 113 6.22 -4.06 -18.23
N ALA A 114 7.12 -3.67 -19.12
CA ALA A 114 8.50 -3.32 -18.77
C ALA A 114 8.57 -2.06 -17.89
N GLU A 115 7.75 -1.05 -18.18
CA GLU A 115 7.65 0.18 -17.38
C GLU A 115 6.93 -0.08 -16.05
N GLN A 116 5.86 -0.89 -16.04
CA GLN A 116 5.19 -1.34 -14.81
C GLN A 116 6.19 -2.00 -13.87
N ARG A 117 7.00 -2.94 -14.39
CA ARG A 117 8.06 -3.61 -13.63
C ARG A 117 9.10 -2.63 -13.10
N ALA A 118 9.54 -1.68 -13.93
CA ALA A 118 10.53 -0.69 -13.55
C ALA A 118 10.01 0.18 -12.39
N PHE A 119 8.76 0.66 -12.49
CA PHE A 119 8.12 1.43 -11.43
C PHE A 119 7.95 0.61 -10.15
N PHE A 120 7.42 -0.61 -10.26
CA PHE A 120 7.21 -1.50 -9.12
C PHE A 120 8.53 -1.76 -8.37
N ASN A 121 9.58 -2.18 -9.07
CA ASN A 121 10.87 -2.47 -8.44
C ASN A 121 11.52 -1.24 -7.79
N ALA A 122 11.34 -0.05 -8.37
CA ALA A 122 11.97 1.17 -7.87
C ALA A 122 11.21 1.83 -6.72
N HIS A 123 9.88 1.71 -6.68
CA HIS A 123 9.03 2.55 -5.82
C HIS A 123 8.02 1.78 -4.94
N VAL A 124 7.82 0.48 -5.18
CA VAL A 124 6.85 -0.35 -4.44
C VAL A 124 7.54 -1.56 -3.82
N GLY A 125 8.00 -2.51 -4.64
CA GLY A 125 8.50 -3.81 -4.20
C GLY A 125 9.73 -3.75 -3.30
N ASN A 126 10.53 -2.68 -3.37
CA ASN A 126 11.73 -2.50 -2.55
C ASN A 126 11.47 -2.13 -1.08
N TRP A 127 10.21 -1.89 -0.68
CA TRP A 127 9.87 -1.60 0.72
C TRP A 127 8.47 -2.03 1.15
N ALA A 128 7.49 -2.09 0.22
CA ALA A 128 6.09 -2.35 0.54
C ALA A 128 5.87 -3.72 1.21
N GLY A 129 6.61 -4.75 0.80
CA GLY A 129 6.53 -6.07 1.44
C GLY A 129 6.86 -6.03 2.93
N GLN A 130 7.90 -5.28 3.32
CA GLN A 130 8.26 -5.09 4.72
C GLN A 130 7.20 -4.26 5.47
N PHE A 131 6.68 -3.20 4.85
CA PHE A 131 5.60 -2.42 5.44
C PHE A 131 4.37 -3.27 5.77
N PHE A 132 3.92 -4.11 4.84
CA PHE A 132 2.75 -4.96 5.07
C PHE A 132 3.01 -6.06 6.11
N ALA A 133 4.23 -6.59 6.18
CA ALA A 133 4.63 -7.49 7.25
C ALA A 133 4.59 -6.80 8.62
N ASP A 134 5.07 -5.56 8.72
CA ASP A 134 4.98 -4.78 9.96
C ASP A 134 3.53 -4.46 10.32
N LEU A 135 2.68 -4.17 9.33
CA LEU A 135 1.25 -3.92 9.52
C LEU A 135 0.49 -5.15 10.01
N GLU A 136 0.83 -6.33 9.49
CA GLU A 136 0.30 -7.61 9.96
C GLU A 136 0.71 -7.89 11.41
N ALA A 137 1.91 -7.49 11.81
CA ALA A 137 2.46 -7.71 13.14
C ALA A 137 2.16 -6.58 14.16
N ALA A 138 1.55 -5.48 13.72
CA ALA A 138 1.29 -4.32 14.56
C ALA A 138 0.32 -4.65 15.71
N SER A 139 0.73 -4.29 16.91
CA SER A 139 0.00 -4.58 18.14
C SER A 139 -1.32 -3.81 18.24
N GLY A 140 -1.39 -2.62 17.65
CA GLY A 140 -2.60 -1.82 17.55
C GLY A 140 -3.54 -2.25 16.43
N ALA A 141 -3.16 -3.21 15.58
CA ALA A 141 -3.91 -3.56 14.39
C ALA A 141 -4.93 -4.69 14.64
N VAL A 142 -6.18 -4.40 14.33
CA VAL A 142 -7.31 -5.36 14.36
C VAL A 142 -7.98 -5.39 12.99
N PHE A 143 -8.42 -4.24 12.49
CA PHE A 143 -8.95 -4.08 11.14
C PHE A 143 -7.85 -4.06 10.09
N TYR A 144 -6.70 -3.44 10.39
CA TYR A 144 -5.59 -3.32 9.43
C TYR A 144 -4.65 -4.53 9.42
N MET A 145 -4.68 -5.41 10.44
CA MET A 145 -3.89 -6.64 10.44
C MET A 145 -4.17 -7.54 9.21
N PRO A 146 -5.44 -7.85 8.85
CA PRO A 146 -5.72 -8.61 7.64
C PRO A 146 -5.40 -7.83 6.35
N VAL A 147 -5.35 -6.49 6.38
CA VAL A 147 -4.83 -5.69 5.26
C VAL A 147 -3.32 -5.92 5.11
N GLY A 148 -2.59 -6.00 6.21
CA GLY A 148 -1.19 -6.43 6.25
C GLY A 148 -0.98 -7.81 5.63
N THR A 149 -1.77 -8.81 6.04
CA THR A 149 -1.70 -10.17 5.48
C THR A 149 -1.92 -10.18 3.97
N VAL A 150 -2.97 -9.52 3.48
CA VAL A 150 -3.28 -9.46 2.04
C VAL A 150 -2.16 -8.72 1.29
N GLY A 151 -1.71 -7.58 1.81
CA GLY A 151 -0.65 -6.80 1.17
C GLY A 151 0.67 -7.55 1.09
N ARG A 152 1.07 -8.26 2.16
CA ARG A 152 2.30 -9.07 2.18
C ARG A 152 2.23 -10.19 1.14
N ALA A 153 1.11 -10.94 1.12
CA ALA A 153 0.92 -12.03 0.17
C ALA A 153 0.90 -11.51 -1.28
N PHE A 154 0.22 -10.39 -1.52
CA PHE A 154 0.17 -9.75 -2.83
C PHE A 154 1.56 -9.31 -3.31
N MET A 155 2.35 -8.65 -2.45
CA MET A 155 3.70 -8.20 -2.81
C MET A 155 4.63 -9.37 -3.16
N ALA A 156 4.54 -10.49 -2.44
CA ALA A 156 5.33 -11.68 -2.74
C ALA A 156 5.00 -12.28 -4.12
N ILE A 157 3.71 -12.32 -4.49
CA ILE A 157 3.26 -12.81 -5.80
C ILE A 157 3.73 -11.88 -6.93
N GLU A 158 3.59 -10.57 -6.76
CA GLU A 158 4.04 -9.58 -7.77
C GLU A 158 5.56 -9.65 -7.98
N GLU A 159 6.33 -9.79 -6.90
CA GLU A 159 7.78 -9.96 -6.99
C GLU A 159 8.18 -11.22 -7.78
N GLU A 160 7.55 -12.35 -7.51
CA GLU A 160 7.79 -13.60 -8.26
C GLU A 160 7.38 -13.46 -9.74
N ALA A 161 6.21 -12.88 -10.02
CA ALA A 161 5.71 -12.67 -11.38
C ALA A 161 6.66 -11.79 -12.21
N PHE A 162 7.18 -10.71 -11.64
CA PHE A 162 8.12 -9.82 -12.34
C PHE A 162 9.50 -10.44 -12.53
N GLN A 163 9.92 -11.38 -11.66
CA GLN A 163 11.15 -12.17 -11.82
C GLN A 163 11.02 -13.24 -12.92
N MET A 164 9.87 -13.91 -13.03
CA MET A 164 9.63 -14.96 -14.05
C MET A 164 9.57 -14.41 -15.48
N THR A 165 9.27 -13.12 -15.63
CA THR A 165 9.14 -12.43 -16.93
C THR A 165 10.44 -11.69 -17.32
N ALA A 166 11.54 -11.95 -16.62
CA ALA A 166 12.85 -11.35 -16.86
C ALA A 166 13.72 -12.15 -17.86
#